data_AF-A0AAU2PP28-F1
#
_entry.id   AF-A0AAU2PP28-F1
#
_cell.length_a   1.000
_cell.length_b   1.000
_cell.length_c   1.000
_cell.angle_alpha   90.00
_cell.angle_beta   90.00
_cell.angle_gamma   90.00
#
_symmetry.space_group_name_H-M   'P 1'
#
loop_
_entity.id
_entity.type
_entity.pdbx_description
1 polymer ?
#
loop_
_entity_poly.entity_id
_entity_poly.type
_entity_poly.pdbx_seq_one_letter_code
_entity_poly.pdbx_strand_id
1 'polypeptide(L)'
;MQKYLAAAVVAAALVGAPTVSYAAAPGRAAYGTGTHHASAQIVAPGEHVSGGEPGFELWLTEEGKYWTTPGDPDPQFRSVIDGNIDRSQPGVSMQAEGNNGHITLSGLYYGGKGTASRVTVETSVGTVRGKLLELAGKPGWGVWYATADVPVGDDGGLGALGDITVFDTRGKVYAQLPRS
;
A
#
# COMPACT_ATOMS: atom_id res chain seq x y z
N MET A 1 -15.21 56.81 36.63
CA MET A 1 -16.28 55.81 36.85
C MET A 1 -15.97 55.03 38.12
N GLN A 2 -16.96 54.96 39.02
CA GLN A 2 -17.10 54.06 40.17
C GLN A 2 -16.57 52.63 39.91
N LYS A 3 -16.23 51.77 40.87
CA LYS A 3 -15.98 51.76 42.33
C LYS A 3 -15.64 50.27 42.63
N TYR A 4 -14.70 50.05 43.56
CA TYR A 4 -14.52 48.91 44.49
C TYR A 4 -14.66 47.45 44.00
N LEU A 5 -13.81 46.56 44.53
CA LEU A 5 -14.24 45.52 45.47
C LEU A 5 -13.01 44.82 46.10
N ALA A 6 -13.18 44.52 47.39
CA ALA A 6 -12.27 43.84 48.29
C ALA A 6 -12.37 42.31 48.17
N ALA A 7 -11.40 41.60 48.74
CA ALA A 7 -11.53 40.38 49.58
C ALA A 7 -10.22 39.57 49.49
N ALA A 8 -9.47 39.45 50.59
CA ALA A 8 -9.54 38.41 51.62
C ALA A 8 -8.60 37.23 51.32
N VAL A 9 -7.57 37.11 52.17
CA VAL A 9 -6.57 36.05 52.19
C VAL A 9 -7.11 34.88 53.02
N VAL A 10 -7.02 33.66 52.49
CA VAL A 10 -7.14 32.42 53.26
C VAL A 10 -6.02 31.49 52.83
N ALA A 11 -5.13 31.17 53.77
CA ALA A 11 -4.18 30.08 53.67
C ALA A 11 -4.83 28.79 54.18
N ALA A 12 -4.69 27.70 53.42
CA ALA A 12 -5.02 26.35 53.87
C ALA A 12 -3.91 25.41 53.42
N ALA A 13 -3.18 24.86 54.39
CA ALA A 13 -2.24 23.77 54.20
C ALA A 13 -3.02 22.44 54.21
N LEU A 14 -2.79 21.59 53.21
CA LEU A 14 -3.25 20.20 53.20
C LEU A 14 -2.08 19.28 52.86
N VAL A 15 -1.71 18.47 53.85
CA VAL A 15 -0.80 17.34 53.78
C VAL A 15 -1.49 16.21 53.02
N GLY A 16 -0.83 15.65 51.99
CA GLY A 16 -1.30 14.49 51.23
C GLY A 16 -0.14 13.52 50.93
N ALA A 17 -0.31 12.26 51.32
CA ALA A 17 0.66 11.15 51.29
C ALA A 17 1.12 10.75 49.87
N PRO A 18 2.25 10.02 49.71
CA PRO A 18 2.69 9.55 48.39
C PRO A 18 1.76 8.44 47.89
N THR A 19 1.03 8.72 46.80
CA THR A 19 0.35 7.70 46.03
C THR A 19 1.38 6.92 45.22
N VAL A 20 1.69 5.71 45.68
CA VAL A 20 2.42 4.71 44.89
C VAL A 20 1.57 4.41 43.66
N SER A 21 2.00 4.92 42.51
CA SER A 21 1.39 4.60 41.21
C SER A 21 1.86 3.21 40.79
N TYR A 22 1.04 2.19 41.00
CA TYR A 22 1.17 0.95 40.23
C TYR A 22 0.73 1.28 38.80
N ALA A 23 1.69 1.34 37.87
CA ALA A 23 1.38 1.25 36.47
C ALA A 23 0.83 -0.16 36.21
N ALA A 24 -0.49 -0.31 36.24
CA ALA A 24 -1.15 -1.45 35.63
C ALA A 24 -0.87 -1.33 34.13
N ALA A 25 0.00 -2.20 33.62
CA ALA A 25 0.21 -2.36 32.19
C ALA A 25 -1.16 -2.50 31.53
N PRO A 26 -1.48 -1.75 30.46
CA PRO A 26 -2.66 -2.06 29.67
C PRO A 26 -2.47 -3.49 29.17
N GLY A 27 -3.33 -4.37 29.66
CA GLY A 27 -3.35 -5.77 29.31
C GLY A 27 -3.30 -5.87 27.80
N ARG A 28 -2.32 -6.63 27.31
CA ARG A 28 -2.34 -7.16 25.95
C ARG A 28 -3.65 -7.92 25.83
N ALA A 29 -4.65 -7.27 25.25
CA ALA A 29 -5.76 -7.97 24.64
C ALA A 29 -5.11 -8.89 23.61
N ALA A 30 -5.11 -10.19 23.91
CA ALA A 30 -4.78 -11.22 22.95
C ALA A 30 -5.79 -11.07 21.81
N TYR A 31 -5.40 -10.33 20.77
CA TYR A 31 -6.10 -10.36 19.50
C TYR A 31 -6.01 -11.80 19.03
N GLY A 32 -7.17 -12.46 19.01
CA GLY A 32 -7.31 -13.79 18.45
C GLY A 32 -6.64 -13.84 17.09
N THR A 33 -5.89 -14.90 16.86
CA THR A 33 -5.27 -15.25 15.57
C THR A 33 -6.36 -15.63 14.57
N GLY A 34 -7.18 -14.67 14.17
CA GLY A 34 -7.78 -14.67 12.84
C GLY A 34 -6.77 -14.00 11.94
N THR A 35 -6.16 -14.74 11.01
CA THR A 35 -5.40 -14.14 9.91
C THR A 35 -6.36 -13.33 9.06
N HIS A 36 -6.67 -12.09 9.45
CA HIS A 36 -7.15 -11.09 8.50
C HIS A 36 -6.02 -10.95 7.48
N HIS A 37 -6.24 -11.50 6.28
CA HIS A 37 -5.33 -11.25 5.17
C HIS A 37 -5.30 -9.74 5.00
N ALA A 38 -4.13 -9.13 5.17
CA ALA A 38 -3.95 -7.70 5.02
C ALA A 38 -4.55 -7.28 3.68
N SER A 39 -5.47 -6.33 3.68
CA SER A 39 -6.03 -5.74 2.47
C SER A 39 -5.06 -4.72 1.88
N ALA A 40 -5.42 -4.14 0.73
CA ALA A 40 -4.68 -3.01 0.18
C ALA A 40 -4.51 -1.87 1.20
N GLN A 41 -3.33 -1.25 1.19
CA GLN A 41 -3.09 0.00 1.91
C GLN A 41 -3.90 1.12 1.24
N ILE A 42 -4.72 1.81 2.02
CA ILE A 42 -5.47 2.97 1.53
C ILE A 42 -4.58 4.20 1.58
N VAL A 43 -4.50 4.94 0.48
CA VAL A 43 -3.71 6.17 0.35
C VAL A 43 -4.60 7.34 -0.05
N ALA A 44 -4.18 8.55 0.32
CA ALA A 44 -4.80 9.76 -0.17
C ALA A 44 -4.42 10.01 -1.66
N PRO A 45 -5.27 10.71 -2.43
CA PRO A 45 -4.88 11.16 -3.77
C PRO A 45 -3.60 12.01 -3.70
N GLY A 46 -2.61 11.67 -4.52
CA GLY A 46 -1.31 12.34 -4.56
C GLY A 46 -0.37 11.99 -3.41
N GLU A 47 -0.69 11.01 -2.56
CA GLU A 47 0.24 10.52 -1.54
C GLU A 47 1.34 9.66 -2.17
N HIS A 48 2.60 10.07 -1.98
CA HIS A 48 3.77 9.35 -2.48
C HIS A 48 4.12 8.17 -1.57
N VAL A 49 4.25 6.99 -2.19
CA VAL A 49 4.64 5.74 -1.55
C VAL A 49 5.94 5.27 -2.19
N SER A 50 6.95 4.95 -1.36
CA SER A 50 8.16 4.29 -1.86
C SER A 50 7.83 2.87 -2.32
N GLY A 51 8.17 2.52 -3.55
CA GLY A 51 7.90 1.19 -4.12
C GLY A 51 8.97 0.14 -3.80
N GLY A 52 9.82 0.38 -2.79
CA GLY A 52 10.80 -0.58 -2.28
C GLY A 52 12.24 -0.30 -2.71
N GLU A 53 12.44 0.29 -3.89
CA GLU A 53 13.74 0.71 -4.41
C GLU A 53 13.99 2.21 -4.15
N PRO A 54 15.19 2.63 -3.73
CA PRO A 54 15.51 4.04 -3.53
C PRO A 54 15.32 4.85 -4.83
N GLY A 55 14.48 5.89 -4.79
CA GLY A 55 14.17 6.73 -5.96
C GLY A 55 13.02 6.23 -6.82
N PHE A 56 12.42 5.09 -6.49
CA PHE A 56 11.16 4.66 -7.09
C PHE A 56 9.97 5.04 -6.18
N GLU A 57 9.17 5.98 -6.64
CA GLU A 57 7.98 6.46 -5.94
C GLU A 57 6.71 6.17 -6.77
N LEU A 58 5.60 5.90 -6.08
CA LEU A 58 4.30 5.61 -6.65
C LEU A 58 3.24 6.48 -5.96
N TRP A 59 2.33 7.07 -6.72
CA TRP A 59 1.14 7.72 -6.15
C TRP A 59 -0.07 7.52 -7.06
N LEU A 60 -1.25 7.63 -6.46
CA LEU A 60 -2.52 7.43 -7.15
C LEU A 60 -3.28 8.75 -7.17
N THR A 61 -3.95 9.03 -8.27
CA THR A 61 -5.00 10.05 -8.38
C THR A 61 -6.27 9.38 -8.87
N GLU A 62 -7.42 10.06 -8.85
CA GLU A 62 -8.66 9.49 -9.39
C GLU A 62 -8.53 9.05 -10.87
N GLU A 63 -7.61 9.69 -11.60
CA GLU A 63 -7.39 9.49 -13.03
C GLU A 63 -6.41 8.35 -13.34
N GLY A 64 -5.54 7.96 -12.39
CA GLY A 64 -4.60 6.88 -12.64
C GLY A 64 -3.42 6.78 -11.68
N LYS A 65 -2.47 5.93 -12.08
CA LYS A 65 -1.23 5.65 -11.38
C LYS A 65 -0.12 6.52 -11.94
N TYR A 66 0.63 7.16 -11.06
CA TYR A 66 1.90 7.80 -11.38
C TYR A 66 3.07 7.09 -10.73
N TRP A 67 4.24 7.21 -11.34
CA TRP A 67 5.49 6.77 -10.73
C TRP A 67 6.69 7.56 -11.23
N THR A 68 7.77 7.52 -10.47
CA THR A 68 9.11 7.92 -10.91
C THR A 68 10.06 6.75 -10.78
N THR A 69 11.19 6.82 -11.48
CA THR A 69 12.27 5.84 -11.33
C THR A 69 13.56 6.53 -10.92
N PRO A 70 14.54 5.79 -10.37
CA PRO A 70 15.81 6.40 -9.94
C PRO A 70 16.58 7.06 -11.11
N GLY A 71 16.40 6.54 -12.34
CA GLY A 71 17.05 7.04 -13.55
C GLY A 71 16.23 8.07 -14.33
N ASP A 72 14.94 8.19 -14.05
CA ASP A 72 14.02 9.14 -14.68
C ASP A 72 13.09 9.74 -13.61
N PRO A 73 13.45 10.91 -13.07
CA PRO A 73 12.68 11.56 -12.01
C PRO A 73 11.43 12.29 -12.53
N ASP A 74 11.24 12.35 -13.86
CA ASP A 74 10.02 12.94 -14.41
C ASP A 74 8.83 11.98 -14.21
N PRO A 75 7.68 12.47 -13.70
CA PRO A 75 6.52 11.63 -13.46
C PRO A 75 6.00 10.90 -14.71
N GLN A 76 6.04 9.58 -14.66
CA GLN A 76 5.35 8.70 -15.59
C GLN A 76 3.89 8.51 -15.18
N PHE A 77 3.00 8.25 -16.15
CA PHE A 77 1.56 8.14 -15.89
C PHE A 77 0.90 6.98 -16.63
N ARG A 78 -0.02 6.29 -15.93
CA ARG A 78 -0.90 5.27 -16.49
C ARG A 78 -2.34 5.60 -16.12
N SER A 79 -3.09 6.05 -17.12
CA SER A 79 -4.50 6.39 -16.99
C SER A 79 -5.38 5.17 -16.75
N VAL A 80 -6.49 5.40 -16.03
CA VAL A 80 -7.62 4.48 -15.88
C VAL A 80 -8.92 5.02 -16.47
N ILE A 81 -8.88 6.22 -17.07
CA ILE A 81 -10.05 6.94 -17.59
C ILE A 81 -10.00 7.18 -19.10
N ASP A 82 -8.90 6.84 -19.76
CA ASP A 82 -8.67 7.06 -21.19
C ASP A 82 -9.38 6.04 -22.11
N GLY A 83 -10.05 5.03 -21.51
CA GLY A 83 -10.74 3.97 -22.24
C GLY A 83 -9.84 2.81 -22.69
N ASN A 84 -8.54 2.80 -22.35
CA ASN A 84 -7.62 1.72 -22.69
C ASN A 84 -7.76 0.49 -21.77
N ILE A 85 -8.60 0.58 -20.72
CA ILE A 85 -8.90 -0.53 -19.82
C ILE A 85 -10.41 -0.70 -19.65
N ASP A 86 -10.90 -1.94 -19.69
CA ASP A 86 -12.27 -2.28 -19.34
C ASP A 86 -12.34 -2.66 -17.86
N ARG A 87 -12.78 -1.71 -17.03
CA ARG A 87 -12.89 -1.91 -15.58
C ARG A 87 -14.11 -2.72 -15.15
N SER A 88 -14.99 -3.09 -16.08
CA SER A 88 -16.12 -3.98 -15.81
C SER A 88 -15.69 -5.45 -15.75
N GLN A 89 -14.48 -5.76 -16.26
CA GLN A 89 -13.90 -7.10 -16.25
C GLN A 89 -12.65 -7.15 -15.37
N PRO A 90 -12.38 -8.29 -14.70
CA PRO A 90 -11.16 -8.47 -13.95
C PRO A 90 -9.92 -8.30 -14.84
N GLY A 91 -8.99 -7.44 -14.43
CA GLY A 91 -7.75 -7.23 -15.16
C GLY A 91 -6.58 -6.87 -14.24
N VAL A 92 -5.39 -7.24 -14.69
CA VAL A 92 -4.11 -6.86 -14.08
C VAL A 92 -3.19 -6.37 -15.19
N SER A 93 -2.48 -5.27 -14.96
CA SER A 93 -1.40 -4.82 -15.85
C SER A 93 -0.05 -4.96 -15.18
N MET A 94 1.02 -4.88 -15.97
CA MET A 94 2.41 -4.90 -15.50
C MET A 94 3.22 -3.83 -16.22
N GLN A 95 4.03 -3.14 -15.45
CA GLN A 95 5.16 -2.32 -15.85
C GLN A 95 6.39 -2.86 -15.09
N ALA A 96 7.51 -2.96 -15.78
CA ALA A 96 8.76 -3.44 -15.24
C ALA A 96 9.83 -2.39 -15.45
N GLU A 97 10.51 -2.01 -14.37
CA GLU A 97 11.59 -1.05 -14.34
C GLU A 97 12.82 -1.73 -13.75
N GLY A 98 14.00 -1.42 -14.28
CA GLY A 98 15.27 -1.99 -13.80
C GLY A 98 15.98 -2.83 -14.86
N ASN A 99 17.21 -3.22 -14.52
CA ASN A 99 18.09 -4.00 -15.37
C ASN A 99 18.96 -4.91 -14.50
N ASN A 100 19.72 -5.80 -15.15
CA ASN A 100 20.69 -6.68 -14.49
C ASN A 100 20.09 -7.58 -13.39
N GLY A 101 18.84 -8.01 -13.58
CA GLY A 101 18.21 -9.02 -12.73
C GLY A 101 17.57 -8.47 -11.47
N HIS A 102 17.69 -7.17 -11.16
CA HIS A 102 16.91 -6.52 -10.11
C HIS A 102 15.79 -5.71 -10.75
N ILE A 103 14.54 -6.15 -10.58
CA ILE A 103 13.39 -5.60 -11.28
C ILE A 103 12.37 -5.07 -10.28
N THR A 104 12.01 -3.80 -10.43
CA THR A 104 10.85 -3.21 -9.77
C THR A 104 9.64 -3.36 -10.68
N LEU A 105 8.62 -4.03 -10.17
CA LEU A 105 7.37 -4.31 -10.86
C LEU A 105 6.25 -3.47 -10.27
N SER A 106 5.39 -2.92 -11.11
CA SER A 106 4.16 -2.30 -10.67
C SER A 106 3.06 -2.46 -11.70
N GLY A 107 1.81 -2.25 -11.30
CA GLY A 107 0.70 -2.34 -12.25
C GLY A 107 -0.64 -2.02 -11.64
N LEU A 108 -1.66 -2.00 -12.49
CA LEU A 108 -3.05 -1.80 -12.07
C LEU A 108 -3.70 -3.16 -11.79
N TYR A 109 -4.68 -3.17 -10.88
CA TYR A 109 -5.67 -4.24 -10.78
C TYR A 109 -7.06 -3.63 -10.68
N TYR A 110 -8.06 -4.27 -11.30
CA TYR A 110 -9.42 -3.74 -11.37
C TYR A 110 -10.44 -4.82 -11.70
N GLY A 111 -11.73 -4.49 -11.54
CA GLY A 111 -12.87 -5.30 -12.02
C GLY A 111 -13.08 -6.65 -11.34
N GLY A 112 -12.23 -7.03 -10.39
CA GLY A 112 -12.35 -8.28 -9.64
C GLY A 112 -13.48 -8.24 -8.61
N LYS A 113 -13.99 -9.43 -8.27
CA LYS A 113 -15.06 -9.60 -7.26
C LYS A 113 -14.47 -9.79 -5.87
N GLY A 114 -15.03 -9.10 -4.88
CA GLY A 114 -14.56 -9.15 -3.49
C GLY A 114 -13.58 -8.03 -3.18
N THR A 115 -12.84 -8.18 -2.07
CA THR A 115 -11.83 -7.21 -1.62
C THR A 115 -10.45 -7.76 -1.92
N ALA A 116 -9.65 -7.06 -2.71
CA ALA A 116 -8.27 -7.43 -3.00
C ALA A 116 -7.42 -7.48 -1.71
N SER A 117 -6.52 -8.46 -1.62
CA SER A 117 -5.73 -8.69 -0.39
C SER A 117 -4.27 -9.03 -0.65
N ARG A 118 -3.97 -9.80 -1.69
CA ARG A 118 -2.61 -10.28 -1.93
C ARG A 118 -2.33 -10.32 -3.41
N VAL A 119 -1.15 -9.85 -3.80
CA VAL A 119 -0.61 -10.09 -5.15
C VAL A 119 0.58 -11.04 -5.05
N THR A 120 0.66 -11.94 -6.01
CA THR A 120 1.84 -12.77 -6.23
C THR A 120 2.33 -12.61 -7.65
N VAL A 121 3.64 -12.57 -7.80
CA VAL A 121 4.33 -12.64 -9.08
C VAL A 121 5.12 -13.93 -9.09
N GLU A 122 4.84 -14.80 -10.05
CA GLU A 122 5.68 -15.97 -10.27
C GLU A 122 6.97 -15.56 -10.96
N THR A 123 8.07 -16.18 -10.55
CA THR A 123 9.37 -16.03 -11.22
C THR A 123 10.03 -17.40 -11.34
N SER A 124 11.03 -17.52 -12.21
CA SER A 124 11.82 -18.76 -12.38
C SER A 124 12.54 -19.23 -11.10
N VAL A 125 12.76 -18.34 -10.14
CA VAL A 125 13.44 -18.63 -8.87
C VAL A 125 12.48 -18.75 -7.68
N GLY A 126 11.20 -18.47 -7.89
CA GLY A 126 10.16 -18.59 -6.87
C GLY A 126 9.10 -17.50 -6.95
N THR A 127 8.10 -17.60 -6.07
CA THR A 127 7.00 -16.62 -6.02
C THR A 127 7.34 -15.44 -5.14
N VAL A 128 7.26 -14.24 -5.71
CA VAL A 128 7.38 -12.97 -4.99
C VAL A 128 6.00 -12.49 -4.54
N ARG A 129 5.92 -11.95 -3.32
CA ARG A 129 4.72 -11.26 -2.82
C ARG A 129 4.89 -9.77 -2.97
N GLY A 130 3.93 -9.13 -3.62
CA GLY A 130 3.88 -7.68 -3.72
C GLY A 130 2.99 -7.04 -2.67
N LYS A 131 2.87 -5.73 -2.77
CA LYS A 131 2.00 -4.87 -1.97
C LYS A 131 0.88 -4.31 -2.85
N LEU A 132 -0.22 -3.92 -2.22
CA LEU A 132 -1.40 -3.37 -2.87
C LEU A 132 -1.73 -2.00 -2.28
N LEU A 133 -2.09 -1.05 -3.14
CA LEU A 133 -2.55 0.30 -2.83
C LEU A 133 -3.93 0.53 -3.44
N GLU A 134 -4.80 1.26 -2.75
CA GLU A 134 -6.07 1.79 -3.29
C GLU A 134 -6.29 3.22 -2.80
N LEU A 135 -7.04 4.00 -3.59
CA LEU A 135 -7.58 5.28 -3.08
C LEU A 135 -8.75 5.03 -2.13
N ALA A 136 -8.92 5.95 -1.18
CA ALA A 136 -10.14 6.02 -0.40
C ALA A 136 -11.38 6.24 -1.31
N GLY A 137 -12.55 5.78 -0.87
CA GLY A 137 -13.82 6.06 -1.56
C GLY A 137 -14.28 5.05 -2.61
N LYS A 138 -13.64 3.87 -2.69
CA LYS A 138 -13.99 2.77 -3.62
C LYS A 138 -13.85 3.17 -5.10
N PRO A 139 -12.64 3.55 -5.53
CA PRO A 139 -12.39 3.93 -6.91
C PRO A 139 -12.68 2.80 -7.90
N GLY A 140 -12.70 1.53 -7.47
CA GLY A 140 -12.96 0.35 -8.31
C GLY A 140 -11.74 -0.15 -9.07
N TRP A 141 -10.54 0.27 -8.65
CA TRP A 141 -9.24 -0.16 -9.13
C TRP A 141 -8.19 0.14 -8.05
N GLY A 142 -7.01 -0.45 -8.17
CA GLY A 142 -5.86 -0.16 -7.33
C GLY A 142 -4.55 -0.43 -8.03
N VAL A 143 -3.45 -0.23 -7.31
CA VAL A 143 -2.08 -0.44 -7.79
C VAL A 143 -1.42 -1.54 -7.00
N TRP A 144 -0.66 -2.38 -7.68
CA TRP A 144 0.24 -3.33 -7.04
C TRP A 144 1.70 -2.98 -7.35
N TYR A 145 2.61 -3.37 -6.46
CA TYR A 145 4.04 -3.29 -6.74
C TYR A 145 4.83 -4.37 -6.00
N ALA A 146 5.99 -4.75 -6.54
CA ALA A 146 6.89 -5.74 -5.98
C ALA A 146 8.32 -5.48 -6.49
N THR A 147 9.30 -6.05 -5.80
CA THR A 147 10.68 -6.11 -6.28
C THR A 147 11.08 -7.57 -6.41
N ALA A 148 11.74 -7.93 -7.50
CA ALA A 148 12.15 -9.29 -7.78
C ALA A 148 13.62 -9.34 -8.22
N ASP A 149 14.38 -10.26 -7.63
CA ASP A 149 15.70 -10.65 -8.10
C ASP A 149 15.57 -11.90 -8.98
N VAL A 150 16.00 -11.82 -10.23
CA VAL A 150 15.84 -12.87 -11.24
C VAL A 150 17.14 -13.08 -12.03
N PRO A 151 17.35 -14.29 -12.60
CA PRO A 151 18.48 -14.53 -13.48
C PRO A 151 18.49 -13.55 -14.67
N VAL A 152 19.66 -13.00 -14.98
CA VAL A 152 19.84 -12.09 -16.11
C VAL A 152 19.92 -12.92 -17.40
N GLY A 153 18.96 -12.69 -18.30
CA GLY A 153 18.98 -13.16 -19.68
C GLY A 153 19.10 -11.99 -20.67
N ASP A 154 18.99 -12.30 -21.96
CA ASP A 154 19.06 -11.30 -23.05
C ASP A 154 17.96 -10.23 -22.97
N ASP A 155 16.87 -10.50 -22.24
CA ASP A 155 15.74 -9.60 -22.01
C ASP A 155 15.82 -8.84 -20.67
N GLY A 156 16.99 -8.84 -20.02
CA GLY A 156 17.19 -8.18 -18.73
C GLY A 156 16.52 -8.88 -17.55
N GLY A 157 16.00 -10.11 -17.74
CA GLY A 157 15.35 -10.91 -16.70
C GLY A 157 13.82 -10.96 -16.83
N LEU A 158 13.22 -10.30 -17.81
CA LEU A 158 11.77 -10.27 -17.99
C LEU A 158 11.16 -11.66 -18.31
N GLY A 159 11.87 -12.50 -19.06
CA GLY A 159 11.44 -13.85 -19.42
C GLY A 159 11.48 -14.84 -18.24
N ALA A 160 12.11 -14.44 -17.14
CA ALA A 160 12.04 -15.14 -15.88
C ALA A 160 10.73 -14.88 -15.12
N LEU A 161 9.91 -13.90 -15.52
CA LEU A 161 8.60 -13.62 -14.91
C LEU A 161 7.53 -14.58 -15.45
N GLY A 162 6.58 -14.91 -14.58
CA GLY A 162 5.42 -15.74 -14.88
C GLY A 162 4.12 -15.01 -14.58
N ASP A 163 3.13 -15.75 -14.11
CA ASP A 163 1.80 -15.22 -13.85
C ASP A 163 1.80 -14.19 -12.71
N ILE A 164 0.94 -13.18 -12.86
CA ILE A 164 0.66 -12.20 -11.82
C ILE A 164 -0.77 -12.39 -11.38
N THR A 165 -0.98 -12.73 -10.11
CA THR A 165 -2.31 -13.00 -9.58
C THR A 165 -2.60 -12.14 -8.38
N VAL A 166 -3.71 -11.40 -8.44
CA VAL A 166 -4.30 -10.72 -7.29
C VAL A 166 -5.38 -11.63 -6.72
N PHE A 167 -5.36 -11.83 -5.41
CA PHE A 167 -6.31 -12.64 -4.66
C PHE A 167 -7.21 -11.78 -3.77
N ASP A 168 -8.47 -12.18 -3.63
CA ASP A 168 -9.40 -11.62 -2.66
C ASP A 168 -9.08 -12.11 -1.23
N THR A 169 -9.72 -11.50 -0.23
CA THR A 169 -9.57 -11.86 1.19
C THR A 169 -10.01 -13.30 1.53
N ARG A 170 -10.70 -13.99 0.61
CA ARG A 170 -11.08 -15.41 0.73
C ARG A 170 -10.11 -16.33 -0.03
N GLY A 171 -9.03 -15.79 -0.57
CA GLY A 171 -8.04 -16.53 -1.35
C GLY A 171 -8.49 -16.90 -2.76
N LYS A 172 -9.60 -16.34 -3.26
CA LYS A 172 -10.04 -16.53 -4.65
C LYS A 172 -9.29 -15.57 -5.57
N VAL A 173 -9.13 -15.93 -6.84
CA VAL A 173 -8.57 -15.02 -7.84
C VAL A 173 -9.48 -13.81 -7.97
N TYR A 174 -8.94 -12.64 -7.67
CA TYR A 174 -9.56 -11.35 -7.91
C TYR A 174 -9.37 -10.95 -9.38
N ALA A 175 -8.13 -11.02 -9.87
CA ALA A 175 -7.76 -10.79 -11.27
C ALA A 175 -6.38 -11.41 -11.54
N GLN A 176 -6.07 -11.69 -12.81
CA GLN A 176 -4.81 -12.33 -13.20
C GLN A 176 -4.31 -11.78 -14.54
N LEU A 177 -2.98 -11.66 -14.66
CA LEU A 177 -2.26 -11.52 -15.92
C LEU A 177 -1.47 -12.81 -16.14
N PRO A 178 -1.86 -13.67 -17.09
CA PRO A 178 -1.10 -14.86 -17.43
C PRO A 178 0.20 -14.48 -18.15
N ARG A 179 1.20 -15.35 -18.08
CA ARG A 179 2.39 -15.25 -18.92
C ARG A 179 2.00 -15.25 -20.41
N SER A 180 2.54 -14.30 -21.16
CA SER A 180 2.44 -14.21 -22.63
C SER A 180 3.46 -15.08 -23.35
#